data_AF-A0A0D1Z4H4-F1
#
_entry.id   AF-A0A0D1Z4H4-F1
#
_cell.length_a   1.000
_cell.length_b   1.000
_cell.length_c   1.000
_cell.angle_alpha   90.00
_cell.angle_beta   90.00
_cell.angle_gamma   90.00
#
_symmetry.space_group_name_H-M   'P 1'
#
loop_
_entity.id
_entity.type
_entity.pdbx_description
1 polymer ?
#
loop_
_entity_poly.entity_id
_entity_poly.type
_entity_poly.pdbx_seq_one_letter_code
_entity_poly.pdbx_strand_id
1 'polypeptide(L)'
;MQLPTHLIIVCCHAIYLGPDSSVESNWLIEPFQRGETDTYIAHIEAGVRQLSKDENALLVFSGGATKKDRTDKSEGEAYLNVAIERNLFGLETTPPSLHQRMFVDRFATDSYQNVLCSLVQFPLLVAEYQRRKVQTEDGTNPAAEADVNEDVVFPSKLTIVSHEFKRSRFLDLHLPAMRWGRETHYVGINPPFDAVKMAEIKVGDRLRGYGAWEKDLYGVGEVLSRKRKGRGWDGEVFRREVLLRLPEDVREELERVVFYQGGQDLTALYDGRVPWDILAFFDSYTMSLN
;
A
#
# COMPACT_ATOMS: atom_id res chain seq x y z
N MET A 1 -16.59 13.97 14.66
CA MET A 1 -16.46 13.78 13.19
C MET A 1 -16.05 12.34 12.93
N GLN A 2 -16.50 11.71 11.84
CA GLN A 2 -16.19 10.31 11.55
C GLN A 2 -14.77 10.18 10.99
N LEU A 3 -13.98 9.27 11.55
CA LEU A 3 -12.64 8.94 11.06
C LEU A 3 -12.73 8.11 9.77
N PRO A 4 -11.77 8.25 8.83
CA PRO A 4 -11.69 7.36 7.68
C PRO A 4 -11.59 5.89 8.12
N THR A 5 -12.31 5.01 7.44
CA THR A 5 -12.34 3.57 7.74
C THR A 5 -12.09 2.69 6.51
N HIS A 6 -11.81 3.29 5.35
CA HIS A 6 -11.54 2.61 4.10
C HIS A 6 -10.15 3.01 3.59
N LEU A 7 -9.30 2.00 3.37
CA LEU A 7 -7.98 2.19 2.78
C LEU A 7 -7.99 1.68 1.32
N ILE A 8 -7.75 2.59 0.38
CA ILE A 8 -7.54 2.31 -1.03
C ILE A 8 -6.05 2.27 -1.29
N ILE A 9 -5.55 1.21 -1.93
CA ILE A 9 -4.13 1.00 -2.20
C ILE A 9 -3.97 0.82 -3.71
N VAL A 10 -3.23 1.72 -4.35
CA VAL A 10 -2.73 1.51 -5.70
C VAL A 10 -1.32 0.93 -5.57
N CYS A 11 -1.17 -0.33 -6.00
CA CYS A 11 0.11 -1.01 -5.95
C CYS A 11 1.01 -0.53 -7.09
N CYS A 12 2.10 0.16 -6.77
CA CYS A 12 2.97 0.75 -7.78
C CYS A 12 3.97 -0.27 -8.35
N HIS A 13 4.36 -0.05 -9.60
CA HIS A 13 5.23 -0.96 -10.36
C HIS A 13 6.27 -0.25 -11.25
N ALA A 14 6.25 1.09 -11.31
CA ALA A 14 7.07 1.88 -12.21
C ALA A 14 7.35 3.27 -11.62
N ILE A 15 8.42 3.94 -12.07
CA ILE A 15 8.77 5.29 -11.60
C ILE A 15 8.67 6.25 -12.78
N TYR A 16 7.61 7.05 -12.81
CA TYR A 16 7.48 8.20 -13.69
C TYR A 16 8.46 9.33 -13.34
N LEU A 17 9.21 9.80 -14.33
CA LEU A 17 10.23 10.84 -14.20
C LEU A 17 9.81 12.22 -14.74
N GLY A 18 8.69 12.32 -15.43
CA GLY A 18 8.32 13.55 -16.14
C GLY A 18 8.87 13.64 -17.55
N PRO A 19 8.41 14.63 -18.35
CA PRO A 19 7.34 15.57 -18.03
C PRO A 19 5.94 15.16 -18.55
N ASP A 20 5.83 14.10 -19.36
CA ASP A 20 4.56 13.62 -19.92
C ASP A 20 4.32 12.14 -19.60
N SER A 21 3.26 11.85 -18.83
CA SER A 21 2.91 10.49 -18.41
C SER A 21 2.52 9.60 -19.58
N SER A 22 2.04 10.15 -20.70
CA SER A 22 1.66 9.37 -21.88
C SER A 22 2.86 8.82 -22.67
N VAL A 23 4.07 9.31 -22.39
CA VAL A 23 5.29 8.92 -23.10
C VAL A 23 6.06 7.87 -22.29
N GLU A 24 6.13 6.63 -22.77
CA GLU A 24 6.78 5.51 -22.05
C GLU A 24 8.25 5.76 -21.69
N SER A 25 9.01 6.50 -22.51
CA SER A 25 10.41 6.82 -22.19
C SER A 25 10.58 7.69 -20.94
N ASN A 26 9.51 8.32 -20.47
CA ASN A 26 9.49 9.08 -19.22
C ASN A 26 9.25 8.18 -17.99
N TRP A 27 9.16 6.85 -18.18
CA TRP A 27 8.97 5.87 -17.12
C TRP A 27 10.18 4.97 -16.95
N LEU A 28 10.65 4.81 -15.72
CA LEU A 28 11.60 3.77 -15.35
C LEU A 28 10.85 2.46 -15.11
N ILE A 29 10.90 1.62 -16.13
CA ILE A 29 10.31 0.28 -16.17
C ILE A 29 11.39 -0.77 -16.48
N GLU A 30 11.13 -2.00 -16.06
CA GLU A 30 11.93 -3.16 -16.43
C GLU A 30 11.66 -3.56 -17.90
N PRO A 31 12.60 -4.26 -18.58
CA PRO A 31 12.41 -4.65 -19.99
C PRO A 31 11.11 -5.43 -20.26
N PHE A 32 10.68 -6.27 -19.32
CA PHE A 32 9.45 -7.07 -19.45
C PHE A 32 8.16 -6.25 -19.25
N GLN A 33 8.26 -5.03 -18.69
CA GLN A 33 7.15 -4.11 -18.45
C GLN A 33 6.87 -3.18 -19.64
N ARG A 34 7.59 -3.35 -20.76
CA ARG A 34 7.39 -2.54 -21.96
C ARG A 34 5.97 -2.69 -22.50
N GLY A 35 5.34 -1.56 -22.76
CA GLY A 35 3.95 -1.38 -23.19
C GLY A 35 2.94 -1.30 -22.04
N GLU A 36 3.38 -1.21 -20.78
CA GLU A 36 2.48 -1.16 -19.62
C GLU A 36 2.16 0.25 -19.12
N THR A 37 2.73 1.32 -19.69
CA THR A 37 2.54 2.70 -19.20
C THR A 37 1.07 3.09 -19.05
N ASP A 38 0.23 2.82 -20.04
CA ASP A 38 -1.22 3.09 -19.98
C ASP A 38 -1.91 2.33 -18.85
N THR A 39 -1.37 1.16 -18.49
CA THR A 39 -1.90 0.34 -17.38
C THR A 39 -1.60 1.00 -16.04
N TYR A 40 -0.40 1.55 -15.85
CA TYR A 40 -0.04 2.28 -14.64
C TYR A 40 -0.90 3.53 -14.48
N ILE A 41 -1.13 4.27 -15.56
CA ILE A 41 -2.06 5.42 -15.55
C ILE A 41 -3.47 4.97 -15.20
N ALA A 42 -3.96 3.87 -15.80
CA ALA A 42 -5.27 3.32 -15.49
C ALA A 42 -5.40 2.86 -14.03
N HIS A 43 -4.33 2.34 -13.41
CA HIS A 43 -4.31 2.01 -11.98
C HIS A 43 -4.49 3.27 -11.13
N ILE A 44 -3.78 4.34 -11.46
CA ILE A 44 -3.88 5.64 -10.77
C ILE A 44 -5.30 6.20 -10.90
N GLU A 45 -5.83 6.28 -12.12
CA GLU A 45 -7.19 6.76 -12.39
C GLU A 45 -8.25 5.91 -11.67
N ALA A 46 -8.07 4.59 -11.59
CA ALA A 46 -8.98 3.71 -10.85
C ALA A 46 -8.92 3.97 -9.33
N GLY A 47 -7.74 4.14 -8.76
CA GLY A 47 -7.57 4.50 -7.34
C GLY A 47 -8.24 5.83 -6.99
N VAL A 48 -8.00 6.87 -7.80
CA VAL A 48 -8.63 8.19 -7.62
C VAL A 48 -10.15 8.12 -7.80
N ARG A 49 -10.64 7.33 -8.77
CA ARG A 49 -12.07 7.11 -8.95
C ARG A 49 -12.71 6.41 -7.75
N GLN A 50 -12.05 5.43 -7.13
CA GLN A 50 -12.55 4.81 -5.90
C GLN A 50 -12.57 5.81 -4.75
N LEU A 51 -11.53 6.65 -4.62
CA LEU A 51 -11.45 7.70 -3.60
C LEU A 51 -12.61 8.71 -3.74
N SER A 52 -12.99 9.06 -4.97
CA SER A 52 -14.09 10.00 -5.25
C SER A 52 -15.47 9.48 -4.84
N LYS A 53 -15.64 8.16 -4.69
CA LYS A 53 -16.93 7.53 -4.40
C LYS A 53 -17.19 7.33 -2.91
N ASP A 54 -16.17 7.50 -2.07
CA ASP A 54 -16.25 7.22 -0.64
C ASP A 54 -15.54 8.32 0.15
N GLU A 55 -16.32 9.12 0.89
CA GLU A 55 -15.82 10.21 1.73
C GLU A 55 -15.02 9.72 2.94
N ASN A 56 -15.19 8.45 3.33
CA ASN A 56 -14.46 7.81 4.44
C ASN A 56 -13.17 7.10 3.98
N ALA A 57 -12.80 7.26 2.70
CA ALA A 57 -11.62 6.61 2.14
C ALA A 57 -10.39 7.51 2.13
N LEU A 58 -9.22 6.90 2.40
CA LEU A 58 -7.90 7.43 2.07
C LEU A 58 -7.27 6.59 0.96
N LEU A 59 -6.55 7.23 0.05
CA LEU A 59 -5.81 6.58 -1.05
C LEU A 59 -4.31 6.62 -0.78
N VAL A 60 -3.66 5.47 -0.92
CA VAL A 60 -2.20 5.32 -0.86
C VAL A 60 -1.69 4.82 -2.19
N PHE A 61 -0.75 5.57 -2.79
CA PHE A 61 0.13 5.06 -3.84
C PHE A 61 1.32 4.38 -3.15
N SER A 62 1.39 3.04 -3.25
CA SER A 62 2.33 2.25 -2.46
C SER A 62 3.44 1.65 -3.31
N GLY A 63 4.68 2.08 -3.04
CA GLY A 63 5.89 1.57 -3.65
C GLY A 63 7.08 2.48 -3.37
N GLY A 64 8.17 1.91 -2.89
CA GLY A 64 9.40 2.62 -2.55
C GLY A 64 10.29 2.93 -3.75
N ALA A 65 11.47 3.49 -3.49
CA ALA A 65 12.48 3.74 -4.51
C ALA A 65 13.19 2.44 -4.91
N THR A 66 12.54 1.63 -5.75
CA THR A 66 13.01 0.28 -6.11
C THR A 66 14.17 0.28 -7.12
N LYS A 67 14.50 1.44 -7.70
CA LYS A 67 15.54 1.64 -8.72
C LYS A 67 16.59 2.66 -8.25
N LYS A 68 17.15 2.45 -7.05
CA LYS A 68 18.06 3.39 -6.36
C LYS A 68 19.33 3.73 -7.13
N ASP A 69 19.75 2.87 -8.06
CA ASP A 69 20.87 3.12 -8.97
C ASP A 69 20.55 4.19 -10.02
N ARG A 70 19.27 4.52 -10.21
CA ARG A 70 18.78 5.46 -11.24
C ARG A 70 18.07 6.67 -10.66
N THR A 71 17.38 6.53 -9.53
CA THR A 71 16.66 7.64 -8.88
C THR A 71 16.31 7.33 -7.43
N ASP A 72 16.29 8.37 -6.60
CA ASP A 72 15.77 8.31 -5.22
C ASP A 72 14.23 8.45 -5.15
N LYS A 73 13.59 8.80 -6.27
CA LYS A 73 12.13 8.93 -6.34
C LYS A 73 11.47 7.57 -6.14
N SER A 74 10.54 7.50 -5.20
CA SER A 74 9.74 6.30 -4.97
C SER A 74 8.68 6.10 -6.07
N GLU A 75 8.26 4.85 -6.28
CA GLU A 75 7.17 4.54 -7.20
C GLU A 75 5.86 5.24 -6.77
N GLY A 76 5.60 5.33 -5.46
CA GLY A 76 4.44 6.02 -4.90
C GLY A 76 4.44 7.53 -5.17
N GLU A 77 5.57 8.22 -4.97
CA GLU A 77 5.71 9.64 -5.34
C GLU A 77 5.51 9.84 -6.84
N ALA A 78 6.02 8.92 -7.66
CA ALA A 78 5.87 8.99 -9.09
C ALA A 78 4.40 8.88 -9.53
N TYR A 79 3.63 7.99 -8.91
CA TYR A 79 2.21 7.83 -9.19
C TYR A 79 1.39 9.05 -8.72
N LEU A 80 1.72 9.63 -7.56
CA LEU A 80 1.14 10.90 -7.14
C LEU A 80 1.43 12.02 -8.15
N ASN A 81 2.66 12.12 -8.66
CA ASN A 81 3.03 13.12 -9.67
C ASN A 81 2.22 12.97 -10.97
N VAL A 82 1.93 11.74 -11.40
CA VAL A 82 1.05 11.50 -12.56
C VAL A 82 -0.37 11.96 -12.27
N ALA A 83 -0.89 11.69 -11.06
CA ALA A 83 -2.20 12.24 -10.67
C ALA A 83 -2.20 13.78 -10.73
N ILE A 84 -1.06 14.42 -10.39
CA ILE A 84 -0.84 15.88 -10.48
C ILE A 84 -0.83 16.39 -11.90
N GLU A 85 0.07 15.87 -12.71
CA GLU A 85 0.20 16.23 -14.12
C GLU A 85 -1.13 16.09 -14.87
N ARG A 86 -1.88 15.02 -14.60
CA ARG A 86 -3.15 14.73 -15.28
C ARG A 86 -4.35 15.43 -14.66
N ASN A 87 -4.15 16.29 -13.65
CA ASN A 87 -5.18 17.03 -12.94
C ASN A 87 -6.35 16.13 -12.47
N LEU A 88 -6.04 14.96 -11.90
CA LEU A 88 -7.07 14.01 -11.45
C LEU A 88 -7.80 14.46 -10.18
N PHE A 89 -7.53 15.68 -9.70
CA PHE A 89 -8.14 16.27 -8.50
C PHE A 89 -9.24 17.27 -8.79
N GLY A 90 -9.45 17.61 -10.07
CA GLY A 90 -10.43 18.56 -10.57
C GLY A 90 -11.90 18.16 -10.40
N LEU A 91 -12.21 17.39 -9.36
CA LEU A 91 -13.54 17.26 -8.78
C LEU A 91 -13.66 18.34 -7.70
N GLU A 92 -13.70 19.61 -8.12
CA GLU A 92 -13.97 20.75 -7.25
C GLU A 92 -15.40 20.64 -6.72
N THR A 93 -15.60 19.88 -5.64
CA THR A 93 -16.77 19.97 -4.79
C THR A 93 -16.34 20.59 -3.47
N THR A 94 -16.95 21.71 -3.13
CA THR A 94 -16.95 22.17 -1.75
C THR A 94 -18.01 21.39 -0.98
N PRO A 95 -17.62 20.63 0.07
CA PRO A 95 -16.28 20.09 0.38
C PRO A 95 -16.16 18.62 -0.09
N PRO A 96 -15.01 17.90 -0.15
CA PRO A 96 -13.58 18.23 -0.03
C PRO A 96 -12.73 17.91 -1.30
N SER A 97 -11.54 18.51 -1.42
CA SER A 97 -10.57 18.17 -2.49
C SER A 97 -9.97 16.77 -2.30
N LEU A 98 -9.92 15.95 -3.37
CA LEU A 98 -9.38 14.59 -3.30
C LEU A 98 -7.92 14.53 -2.88
N HIS A 99 -7.13 15.57 -3.23
CA HIS A 99 -5.71 15.63 -2.94
C HIS A 99 -5.38 15.47 -1.45
N GLN A 100 -6.18 16.06 -0.56
CA GLN A 100 -5.96 15.95 0.89
C GLN A 100 -6.04 14.51 1.42
N ARG A 101 -6.77 13.64 0.71
CA ARG A 101 -6.97 12.23 1.06
C ARG A 101 -6.03 11.28 0.32
N MET A 102 -5.06 11.80 -0.45
CA MET A 102 -4.04 11.03 -1.14
C MET A 102 -2.71 11.06 -0.37
N PHE A 103 -2.07 9.91 -0.31
CA PHE A 103 -0.85 9.64 0.43
C PHE A 103 0.09 8.75 -0.38
N VAL A 104 1.34 8.70 0.07
CA VAL A 104 2.39 7.87 -0.52
C VAL A 104 2.95 6.96 0.56
N ASP A 105 3.04 5.67 0.25
CA ASP A 105 3.90 4.74 0.97
C ASP A 105 5.20 4.57 0.17
N ARG A 106 6.31 5.06 0.75
CA ARG A 106 7.64 5.04 0.13
C ARG A 106 8.51 3.86 0.56
N PHE A 107 7.96 2.89 1.27
CA PHE A 107 8.73 1.79 1.86
C PHE A 107 8.53 0.45 1.14
N ALA A 108 7.37 0.21 0.56
CA ALA A 108 7.05 -1.09 -0.03
C ALA A 108 7.96 -1.45 -1.21
N THR A 109 8.62 -2.61 -1.14
CA THR A 109 9.51 -3.09 -2.21
C THR A 109 8.96 -4.29 -2.99
N ASP A 110 7.79 -4.79 -2.60
CA ASP A 110 7.08 -5.88 -3.26
C ASP A 110 5.57 -5.82 -2.99
N SER A 111 4.81 -6.72 -3.63
CA SER A 111 3.35 -6.77 -3.53
C SER A 111 2.79 -7.09 -2.14
N TYR A 112 3.54 -7.79 -1.29
CA TYR A 112 3.10 -8.05 0.09
C TYR A 112 3.25 -6.76 0.90
N GLN A 113 4.41 -6.12 0.80
CA GLN A 113 4.67 -4.85 1.48
C GLN A 113 3.76 -3.73 0.98
N ASN A 114 3.30 -3.78 -0.28
CA ASN A 114 2.35 -2.79 -0.80
C ASN A 114 1.10 -2.69 0.09
N VAL A 115 0.62 -3.84 0.57
CA VAL A 115 -0.55 -3.89 1.47
C VAL A 115 -0.12 -3.68 2.92
N LEU A 116 0.89 -4.42 3.39
CA LEU A 116 1.29 -4.37 4.80
C LEU A 116 1.77 -2.98 5.23
N CYS A 117 2.65 -2.35 4.46
CA CYS A 117 3.17 -1.01 4.79
C CYS A 117 2.04 0.02 4.79
N SER A 118 1.09 -0.07 3.86
CA SER A 118 -0.08 0.81 3.81
C SER A 118 -1.02 0.59 5.01
N LEU A 119 -1.25 -0.66 5.43
CA LEU A 119 -2.04 -1.01 6.63
C LEU A 119 -1.40 -0.47 7.91
N VAL A 120 -0.09 -0.71 8.08
CA VAL A 120 0.69 -0.27 9.24
C VAL A 120 0.71 1.27 9.35
N GLN A 121 0.83 1.97 8.23
CA GLN A 121 0.85 3.44 8.20
C GLN A 121 -0.53 4.08 8.41
N PHE A 122 -1.63 3.34 8.24
CA PHE A 122 -2.98 3.90 8.22
C PHE A 122 -3.31 4.84 9.40
N PRO A 123 -2.97 4.53 10.67
CA PRO A 123 -3.22 5.46 11.77
C PRO A 123 -2.51 6.81 11.61
N LEU A 124 -1.27 6.81 11.10
CA LEU A 124 -0.51 8.04 10.81
C LEU A 124 -1.17 8.82 9.68
N LEU A 125 -1.70 8.14 8.66
CA LEU A 125 -2.39 8.77 7.54
C LEU A 125 -3.71 9.42 7.96
N VAL A 126 -4.45 8.79 8.89
CA VAL A 126 -5.67 9.36 9.48
C VAL A 126 -5.35 10.64 10.26
N ALA A 127 -4.32 10.61 11.12
CA ALA A 127 -3.89 11.79 11.88
C ALA A 127 -3.45 12.95 10.95
N GLU A 128 -2.68 12.63 9.91
CA GLU A 128 -2.24 13.60 8.92
C GLU A 128 -3.43 14.18 8.12
N TYR A 129 -4.41 13.35 7.74
CA TYR A 129 -5.64 13.83 7.10
C TYR A 129 -6.41 14.81 7.99
N GLN A 130 -6.60 14.50 9.27
CA GLN A 130 -7.28 15.39 10.22
C GLN A 130 -6.54 16.74 10.33
N ARG A 131 -5.20 16.70 10.42
CA ARG A 131 -4.37 17.91 10.45
C ARG A 131 -4.55 18.76 9.20
N ARG A 132 -4.54 18.16 8.00
CA ARG A 132 -4.77 18.86 6.72
C ARG A 132 -6.14 19.54 6.66
N LYS A 133 -7.19 18.92 7.23
CA LYS A 133 -8.53 19.53 7.30
C LYS A 133 -8.56 20.77 8.19
N VAL A 134 -8.04 20.67 9.42
CA VAL A 134 -7.98 21.81 10.35
C VAL A 134 -7.18 22.96 9.74
N GLN A 135 -6.09 22.68 9.02
CA GLN A 135 -5.31 23.71 8.33
C GLN A 135 -6.05 24.42 7.21
N THR A 136 -6.90 23.70 6.48
CA THR A 136 -7.72 24.34 5.43
C THR A 136 -8.80 25.24 6.02
N GLU A 137 -9.20 24.99 7.28
CA GLU A 137 -10.17 25.80 8.02
C GLU A 137 -9.50 27.01 8.71
N ASP A 138 -8.29 26.85 9.28
CA ASP A 138 -7.63 27.86 10.13
C ASP A 138 -6.50 28.67 9.45
N GLY A 139 -6.02 28.27 8.26
CA GLY A 139 -5.05 29.05 7.47
C GLY A 139 -3.62 29.19 8.05
N THR A 140 -3.20 28.30 8.96
CA THR A 140 -1.89 28.36 9.65
C THR A 140 -0.82 27.42 9.07
N ASN A 141 0.46 27.80 9.21
CA ASN A 141 1.63 27.04 8.74
C ASN A 141 2.01 25.88 9.69
N PRO A 142 2.61 24.78 9.20
CA PRO A 142 2.71 23.53 9.95
C PRO A 142 3.78 23.54 11.06
N ALA A 143 3.46 22.90 12.18
CA ALA A 143 4.45 22.25 13.06
C ALA A 143 4.87 20.89 12.46
N ALA A 144 6.00 20.35 12.94
CA ALA A 144 6.61 19.09 12.48
C ALA A 144 5.65 17.87 12.49
N GLU A 145 6.04 16.79 11.80
CA GLU A 145 5.30 15.52 11.75
C GLU A 145 4.82 15.11 13.16
N ALA A 146 3.50 14.96 13.33
CA ALA A 146 2.92 14.65 14.63
C ALA A 146 2.94 13.13 14.89
N ASP A 147 3.24 12.78 16.14
CA ASP A 147 3.01 11.46 16.70
C ASP A 147 1.50 11.25 16.96
N VAL A 148 1.05 9.99 16.93
CA VAL A 148 -0.35 9.63 17.24
C VAL A 148 -0.46 9.37 18.73
N ASN A 149 -1.23 10.21 19.44
CA ASN A 149 -1.19 10.26 20.91
C ASN A 149 -2.38 9.62 21.65
N GLU A 150 -3.48 9.20 21.00
CA GLU A 150 -4.47 8.23 21.52
C GLU A 150 -5.61 8.08 20.48
N ASP A 151 -6.25 6.90 20.41
CA ASP A 151 -7.23 6.42 19.40
C ASP A 151 -6.65 6.01 18.02
N VAL A 152 -5.85 4.93 18.02
CA VAL A 152 -5.42 4.25 16.80
C VAL A 152 -6.58 3.49 16.16
N VAL A 153 -6.93 3.87 14.94
CA VAL A 153 -7.90 3.13 14.11
C VAL A 153 -7.19 2.47 12.93
N PHE A 154 -7.62 1.25 12.62
CA PHE A 154 -7.24 0.53 11.40
C PHE A 154 -8.43 0.49 10.43
N PRO A 155 -8.19 0.31 9.12
CA PRO A 155 -9.30 0.29 8.18
C PRO A 155 -10.22 -0.91 8.43
N SER A 156 -11.50 -0.72 8.16
CA SER A 156 -12.51 -1.78 8.14
C SER A 156 -12.71 -2.38 6.74
N LYS A 157 -12.23 -1.70 5.70
CA LYS A 157 -12.37 -2.07 4.30
C LYS A 157 -11.08 -1.78 3.54
N LEU A 158 -10.70 -2.70 2.64
CA LEU A 158 -9.64 -2.47 1.65
C LEU A 158 -10.21 -2.38 0.24
N THR A 159 -9.68 -1.45 -0.55
CA THR A 159 -9.70 -1.55 -2.00
C THR A 159 -8.28 -1.66 -2.52
N ILE A 160 -7.95 -2.71 -3.28
CA ILE A 160 -6.62 -2.92 -3.85
C ILE A 160 -6.72 -2.77 -5.37
N VAL A 161 -5.90 -1.88 -5.93
CA VAL A 161 -5.76 -1.67 -7.38
C VAL A 161 -4.40 -2.19 -7.82
N SER A 162 -4.38 -3.19 -8.70
CA SER A 162 -3.15 -3.75 -9.27
C SER A 162 -3.47 -4.52 -10.56
N HIS A 163 -2.50 -5.29 -11.06
CA HIS A 163 -2.71 -6.14 -12.23
C HIS A 163 -3.66 -7.30 -11.92
N GLU A 164 -4.65 -7.54 -12.79
CA GLU A 164 -5.60 -8.64 -12.63
C GLU A 164 -4.91 -10.01 -12.58
N PHE A 165 -3.84 -10.21 -13.35
CA PHE A 165 -3.08 -11.46 -13.29
C PHE A 165 -2.39 -11.73 -11.93
N LYS A 166 -2.32 -10.74 -11.02
CA LYS A 166 -1.80 -10.88 -9.65
C LYS A 166 -2.90 -11.14 -8.61
N ARG A 167 -4.19 -11.09 -8.99
CA ARG A 167 -5.34 -11.15 -8.06
C ARG A 167 -5.22 -12.29 -7.04
N SER A 168 -5.03 -13.52 -7.51
CA SER A 168 -4.88 -14.70 -6.64
C SER A 168 -3.73 -14.56 -5.64
N ARG A 169 -2.62 -13.95 -6.04
CA ARG A 169 -1.50 -13.73 -5.11
C ARG A 169 -1.89 -12.83 -3.95
N PHE A 170 -2.69 -11.79 -4.20
CA PHE A 170 -3.15 -10.93 -3.12
C PHE A 170 -4.23 -11.61 -2.26
N LEU A 171 -5.25 -12.18 -2.90
CA LEU A 171 -6.43 -12.70 -2.20
C LEU A 171 -6.19 -14.04 -1.51
N ASP A 172 -5.40 -14.92 -2.13
CA ASP A 172 -5.22 -16.30 -1.66
C ASP A 172 -3.97 -16.45 -0.77
N LEU A 173 -3.00 -15.51 -0.86
CA LEU A 173 -1.74 -15.58 -0.11
C LEU A 173 -1.52 -14.36 0.81
N HIS A 174 -1.44 -13.15 0.25
CA HIS A 174 -1.03 -11.97 1.04
C HIS A 174 -2.02 -11.59 2.14
N LEU A 175 -3.31 -11.49 1.81
CA LEU A 175 -4.35 -11.12 2.79
C LEU A 175 -4.52 -12.19 3.87
N PRO A 176 -4.54 -13.50 3.55
CA PRO A 176 -4.51 -14.56 4.57
C PRO A 176 -3.28 -14.50 5.47
N ALA A 177 -2.08 -14.28 4.91
CA ALA A 177 -0.84 -14.16 5.70
C ALA A 177 -0.88 -12.96 6.68
N MET A 178 -1.55 -11.88 6.30
CA MET A 178 -1.78 -10.70 7.15
C MET A 178 -3.00 -10.86 8.09
N ARG A 179 -3.69 -12.01 8.06
CA ARG A 179 -4.97 -12.24 8.76
C ARG A 179 -6.02 -11.16 8.48
N TRP A 180 -6.02 -10.62 7.26
CA TRP A 180 -7.04 -9.69 6.83
C TRP A 180 -8.32 -10.46 6.44
N GLY A 181 -9.30 -10.48 7.34
CA GLY A 181 -10.60 -11.14 7.16
C GLY A 181 -11.79 -10.20 6.93
N ARG A 182 -11.54 -8.91 6.65
CA ARG A 182 -12.59 -7.89 6.49
C ARG A 182 -12.91 -7.63 5.02
N GLU A 183 -13.85 -6.71 4.75
CA GLU A 183 -14.28 -6.38 3.38
C GLU A 183 -13.08 -6.02 2.49
N THR A 184 -12.99 -6.65 1.32
CA THR A 184 -11.97 -6.35 0.31
C THR A 184 -12.61 -6.25 -1.07
N HIS A 185 -12.30 -5.16 -1.76
CA HIS A 185 -12.58 -5.00 -3.18
C HIS A 185 -11.26 -4.98 -3.96
N TYR A 186 -11.10 -5.88 -4.93
CA TYR A 186 -9.89 -5.91 -5.76
C TYR A 186 -10.21 -5.48 -7.20
N VAL A 187 -9.62 -4.36 -7.62
CA VAL A 187 -9.72 -3.77 -8.96
C VAL A 187 -8.50 -4.20 -9.76
N GLY A 188 -8.68 -5.23 -10.59
CA GLY A 188 -7.62 -5.73 -11.45
C GLY A 188 -7.67 -5.10 -12.84
N ILE A 189 -6.54 -4.57 -13.30
CA ILE A 189 -6.41 -3.98 -14.64
C ILE A 189 -5.13 -4.54 -15.28
N ASN A 190 -5.28 -5.27 -16.38
CA ASN A 190 -4.16 -5.84 -17.12
C ASN A 190 -3.71 -4.91 -18.25
N PRO A 191 -2.45 -5.04 -18.70
CA PRO A 191 -2.02 -4.40 -19.92
C PRO A 191 -2.80 -4.92 -21.13
N PRO A 192 -3.02 -4.06 -22.15
CA PRO A 192 -3.80 -4.39 -23.34
C PRO A 192 -2.97 -5.21 -24.35
N PHE A 193 -2.22 -6.21 -23.87
CA PHE A 193 -1.44 -7.09 -24.71
C PHE A 193 -2.29 -8.18 -25.35
N ASP A 194 -1.79 -8.77 -26.44
CA ASP A 194 -2.44 -9.91 -27.08
C ASP A 194 -2.52 -11.14 -26.14
N ALA A 195 -3.35 -12.10 -26.53
CA ALA A 195 -3.60 -13.29 -25.74
C ALA A 195 -2.35 -14.14 -25.47
N VAL A 196 -1.36 -14.12 -26.38
CA VAL A 196 -0.12 -14.90 -26.25
C VAL A 196 0.76 -14.28 -25.18
N LYS A 197 1.06 -12.98 -25.30
CA LYS A 197 1.84 -12.25 -24.30
C LYS A 197 1.16 -12.25 -22.93
N MET A 198 -0.17 -12.14 -22.89
CA MET A 198 -0.92 -12.26 -21.63
C MET A 198 -0.83 -13.67 -21.01
N ALA A 199 -0.80 -14.73 -21.82
CA ALA A 199 -0.60 -16.10 -21.32
C ALA A 199 0.81 -16.27 -20.73
N GLU A 200 1.84 -15.74 -21.39
CA GLU A 200 3.22 -15.76 -20.90
C GLU A 200 3.37 -15.03 -19.55
N ILE A 201 2.76 -13.84 -19.41
CA ILE A 201 2.76 -13.08 -18.16
C ILE A 201 2.09 -13.88 -17.04
N LYS A 202 0.93 -14.49 -17.31
CA LYS A 202 0.21 -15.32 -16.33
C LYS A 202 1.02 -16.54 -15.89
N VAL A 203 1.68 -17.23 -16.83
CA VAL A 203 2.60 -18.33 -16.50
C VAL A 203 3.78 -17.84 -15.68
N GLY A 204 4.34 -16.69 -16.05
CA GLY A 204 5.43 -16.04 -15.34
C GLY A 204 5.07 -15.72 -13.89
N ASP A 205 3.88 -15.15 -13.65
CA ASP A 205 3.38 -14.88 -12.31
C ASP A 205 3.09 -16.17 -11.54
N ARG A 206 2.41 -17.16 -12.14
CA ARG A 206 2.14 -18.45 -11.48
C ARG A 206 3.42 -19.11 -10.95
N LEU A 207 4.51 -19.08 -11.72
CA LEU A 207 5.75 -19.75 -11.36
C LEU A 207 6.67 -18.93 -10.46
N ARG A 208 6.80 -17.61 -10.71
CA ARG A 208 7.83 -16.75 -10.08
C ARG A 208 7.25 -15.62 -9.23
N GLY A 209 5.96 -15.34 -9.41
CA GLY A 209 5.14 -14.49 -8.56
C GLY A 209 4.45 -15.37 -7.52
N TYR A 210 3.19 -15.75 -7.77
CA TYR A 210 2.38 -16.62 -6.89
C TYR A 210 3.18 -17.80 -6.31
N GLY A 211 3.77 -18.66 -7.15
CA GLY A 211 4.47 -19.87 -6.69
C GLY A 211 5.73 -19.62 -5.86
N ALA A 212 6.29 -18.41 -5.88
CA ALA A 212 7.35 -18.03 -4.95
C ALA A 212 6.78 -17.65 -3.57
N TRP A 213 5.67 -16.90 -3.55
CA TRP A 213 4.99 -16.49 -2.33
C TRP A 213 4.25 -17.64 -1.62
N GLU A 214 3.75 -18.62 -2.37
CA GLU A 214 3.16 -19.85 -1.81
C GLU A 214 4.12 -20.62 -0.89
N LYS A 215 5.43 -20.44 -1.08
CA LYS A 215 6.50 -21.11 -0.32
C LYS A 215 7.20 -20.18 0.68
N ASP A 216 6.82 -18.92 0.72
CA ASP A 216 7.45 -17.86 1.53
C ASP A 216 6.44 -16.72 1.70
N LEU A 217 5.45 -16.93 2.56
CA LEU A 217 4.29 -16.04 2.69
C LEU A 217 4.68 -14.62 3.14
N TYR A 218 5.80 -14.50 3.86
CA TYR A 218 6.26 -13.25 4.45
C TYR A 218 7.42 -12.62 3.68
N GLY A 219 7.93 -13.27 2.63
CA GLY A 219 9.01 -12.75 1.79
C GLY A 219 10.36 -12.65 2.49
N VAL A 220 10.62 -13.55 3.44
CA VAL A 220 11.83 -13.57 4.27
C VAL A 220 12.80 -14.67 3.86
N GLY A 221 12.37 -15.62 3.03
CA GLY A 221 13.20 -16.63 2.40
C GLY A 221 14.25 -16.04 1.46
N GLU A 222 15.26 -16.84 1.11
CA GLU A 222 16.47 -16.37 0.42
C GLU A 222 16.18 -15.56 -0.86
N VAL A 223 15.22 -16.01 -1.68
CA VAL A 223 14.92 -15.39 -2.98
C VAL A 223 14.20 -14.05 -2.81
N LEU A 224 13.16 -13.99 -1.97
CA LEU A 224 12.34 -12.79 -1.81
C LEU A 224 13.06 -11.74 -0.94
N SER A 225 13.73 -12.15 0.13
CA SER A 225 14.54 -11.25 0.96
C SER A 225 15.69 -10.60 0.19
N ARG A 226 16.37 -11.35 -0.69
CA ARG A 226 17.41 -10.78 -1.58
C ARG A 226 16.84 -9.73 -2.52
N LYS A 227 15.64 -9.98 -3.10
CA LYS A 227 14.96 -8.99 -3.94
C LYS A 227 14.59 -7.73 -3.14
N ARG A 228 14.04 -7.87 -1.93
CA ARG A 228 13.74 -6.74 -1.02
C ARG A 228 14.99 -5.91 -0.75
N LYS A 229 16.09 -6.55 -0.36
CA LYS A 229 17.36 -5.88 -0.11
C LYS A 229 17.89 -5.15 -1.35
N GLY A 230 17.81 -5.79 -2.52
CA GLY A 230 18.21 -5.17 -3.80
C GLY A 230 17.39 -3.94 -4.18
N ARG A 231 16.11 -3.91 -3.77
CA ARG A 231 15.20 -2.76 -3.91
C ARG A 231 15.28 -1.77 -2.75
N GLY A 232 16.20 -2.01 -1.82
CA GLY A 232 16.52 -1.10 -0.73
C GLY A 232 15.55 -1.13 0.44
N TRP A 233 14.88 -2.26 0.70
CA TRP A 233 14.16 -2.49 1.95
C TRP A 233 15.11 -2.39 3.14
N ASP A 234 14.72 -1.58 4.12
CA ASP A 234 15.42 -1.40 5.38
C ASP A 234 14.40 -1.38 6.52
N GLY A 235 14.39 -2.47 7.29
CA GLY A 235 13.46 -2.64 8.41
C GLY A 235 13.69 -1.67 9.56
N GLU A 236 14.93 -1.23 9.78
CA GLU A 236 15.25 -0.25 10.84
C GLU A 236 14.78 1.15 10.46
N VAL A 237 14.93 1.50 9.18
CA VAL A 237 14.37 2.74 8.64
C VAL A 237 12.84 2.74 8.76
N PHE A 238 12.18 1.64 8.39
CA PHE A 238 10.73 1.51 8.55
C PHE A 238 10.31 1.60 10.02
N ARG A 239 11.03 0.92 10.92
CA ARG A 239 10.78 1.02 12.37
C ARG A 239 10.88 2.47 12.85
N ARG A 240 11.98 3.14 12.53
CA ARG A 240 12.24 4.51 12.99
C ARG A 240 11.22 5.52 12.46
N GLU A 241 10.86 5.42 11.19
CA GLU A 241 10.07 6.45 10.50
C GLU A 241 8.56 6.19 10.53
N VAL A 242 8.13 4.97 10.89
CA VAL A 242 6.72 4.58 10.97
C VAL A 242 6.38 4.05 12.36
N LEU A 243 7.00 2.96 12.78
CA LEU A 243 6.57 2.24 14.00
C LEU A 243 6.82 3.03 15.28
N LEU A 244 7.94 3.76 15.40
CA LEU A 244 8.25 4.58 16.57
C LEU A 244 7.30 5.78 16.77
N ARG A 245 6.48 6.12 15.77
CA ARG A 245 5.50 7.22 15.81
C ARG A 245 4.11 6.76 16.28
N LEU A 246 3.95 5.46 16.50
CA LEU A 246 2.72 4.86 16.99
C LEU A 246 2.81 4.66 18.51
N PRO A 247 1.68 4.65 19.23
CA PRO A 247 1.61 4.27 20.64
C PRO A 247 2.32 2.94 20.91
N GLU A 248 2.94 2.82 22.08
CA GLU A 248 3.82 1.71 22.43
C GLU A 248 3.15 0.33 22.31
N ASP A 249 1.91 0.20 22.77
CA ASP A 249 1.11 -1.02 22.71
C ASP A 249 0.84 -1.46 21.27
N VAL A 250 0.40 -0.53 20.42
CA VAL A 250 0.15 -0.77 18.99
C VAL A 250 1.46 -1.05 18.25
N ARG A 251 2.52 -0.31 18.56
CA ARG A 251 3.86 -0.46 17.99
C ARG A 251 4.38 -1.88 18.23
N GLU A 252 4.31 -2.38 19.45
CA GLU A 252 4.79 -3.73 19.79
C GLU A 252 4.05 -4.83 19.02
N GLU A 253 2.73 -4.70 18.84
CA GLU A 253 1.95 -5.65 18.04
C GLU A 253 2.35 -5.59 16.56
N LEU A 254 2.49 -4.38 16.00
CA LEU A 254 2.89 -4.21 14.61
C LEU A 254 4.34 -4.63 14.34
N GLU A 255 5.27 -4.44 15.28
CA GLU A 255 6.64 -4.95 15.13
C GLU A 255 6.66 -6.47 14.97
N ARG A 256 5.85 -7.18 15.76
CA ARG A 256 5.75 -8.65 15.64
C ARG A 256 5.17 -9.08 14.31
N VAL A 257 4.19 -8.35 13.76
CA VAL A 257 3.59 -8.64 12.44
C VAL A 257 4.57 -8.30 11.30
N VAL A 258 5.19 -7.12 11.34
CA VAL A 258 6.06 -6.61 10.27
C VAL A 258 7.33 -7.43 10.14
N PHE A 259 7.90 -7.87 11.26
CA PHE A 259 9.16 -8.61 11.29
C PHE A 259 8.98 -10.12 11.49
N TYR A 260 7.74 -10.64 11.36
CA TYR A 260 7.49 -12.07 11.45
C TYR A 260 8.23 -12.85 10.36
N GLN A 261 8.77 -14.02 10.73
CA GLN A 261 9.68 -14.80 9.88
C GLN A 261 9.02 -16.03 9.23
N GLY A 262 7.70 -16.24 9.40
CA GLY A 262 7.00 -17.35 8.76
C GLY A 262 7.26 -18.74 9.36
N GLY A 263 7.80 -18.82 10.58
CA GLY A 263 8.14 -20.09 11.22
C GLY A 263 9.29 -20.84 10.54
N GLN A 264 9.38 -22.15 10.75
CA GLN A 264 10.47 -22.97 10.19
C GLN A 264 10.34 -23.21 8.67
N ASP A 265 9.13 -23.15 8.13
CA ASP A 265 8.82 -23.47 6.73
C ASP A 265 8.49 -22.23 5.88
N LEU A 266 8.60 -21.02 6.45
CA LEU A 266 8.26 -19.72 5.84
C LEU A 266 6.77 -19.52 5.52
N THR A 267 5.91 -20.46 5.90
CA THR A 267 4.48 -20.49 5.59
C THR A 267 3.59 -20.56 6.82
N ALA A 268 4.16 -20.75 8.02
CA ALA A 268 3.40 -20.72 9.26
C ALA A 268 2.66 -19.38 9.41
N LEU A 269 1.37 -19.41 9.76
CA LEU A 269 0.63 -18.17 10.02
C LEU A 269 1.02 -17.59 11.38
N TYR A 270 1.13 -16.26 11.45
CA TYR A 270 1.36 -15.57 12.72
C TYR A 270 0.15 -15.77 13.66
N ASP A 271 0.38 -16.36 14.82
CA ASP A 271 -0.64 -16.76 15.79
C ASP A 271 -0.91 -15.69 16.87
N GLY A 272 -0.07 -14.66 16.97
CA GLY A 272 -0.27 -13.55 17.90
C GLY A 272 -1.37 -12.57 17.50
N ARG A 273 -1.52 -11.49 18.28
CA ARG A 273 -2.50 -10.43 18.00
C ARG A 273 -2.12 -9.61 16.78
N VAL A 274 -3.11 -9.30 15.96
CA VAL A 274 -2.98 -8.45 14.77
C VAL A 274 -3.98 -7.29 14.92
N PRO A 275 -3.54 -6.02 14.89
CA PRO A 275 -4.40 -4.88 15.27
C PRO A 275 -5.67 -4.70 14.43
N TRP A 276 -5.66 -5.14 13.18
CA TRP A 276 -6.82 -5.08 12.28
C TRP A 276 -7.69 -6.33 12.27
N ASP A 277 -7.33 -7.39 13.01
CA ASP A 277 -8.14 -8.61 13.06
C ASP A 277 -9.48 -8.35 13.78
N ILE A 278 -10.55 -8.97 13.31
CA ILE A 278 -11.89 -8.89 13.91
C ILE A 278 -11.90 -9.62 15.26
N LEU A 279 -11.08 -10.65 15.44
CA LEU A 279 -11.03 -11.44 16.68
C LEU A 279 -10.39 -10.67 17.85
N ALA A 280 -9.53 -9.69 17.59
CA ALA A 280 -8.94 -8.83 18.61
C ALA A 280 -9.99 -7.93 19.30
N PHE A 281 -11.14 -7.69 18.67
CA PHE A 281 -12.23 -6.87 19.22
C PHE A 281 -13.09 -7.61 20.25
N PHE A 282 -13.08 -8.95 20.27
CA PHE A 282 -13.86 -9.73 21.23
C PHE A 282 -13.09 -9.99 22.54
N ASP A 283 -11.76 -10.17 22.48
CA ASP A 283 -10.96 -10.43 23.68
C ASP A 283 -10.90 -9.24 24.65
N SER A 284 -10.85 -8.01 24.12
CA SER A 284 -10.86 -6.77 24.94
C SER A 284 -12.21 -6.51 25.62
N TYR A 285 -13.31 -7.00 25.04
CA TYR A 285 -14.65 -6.88 25.62
C TYR A 285 -14.89 -7.94 26.71
N THR A 286 -14.30 -9.14 26.59
CA THR A 286 -14.38 -10.18 27.64
C THR A 286 -13.46 -9.93 28.83
N MET A 287 -12.36 -9.19 28.67
CA MET A 287 -11.49 -8.82 29.80
C MET A 287 -11.96 -7.61 30.60
N SER A 288 -12.90 -6.81 30.08
CA SER A 288 -13.50 -5.68 30.80
C SER A 288 -14.80 -6.03 31.55
N LEU A 289 -15.26 -7.28 31.41
CA LEU A 289 -16.48 -7.81 32.05
C LEU A 289 -16.20 -8.88 33.12
N ASN A 290 -14.94 -9.13 33.47
CA ASN A 290 -14.51 -10.00 34.58
C ASN A 290 -13.60 -9.21 35.54
#